data_AF-A0A9D4T0D9-F1
#
_entry.id   AF-A0A9D4T0D9-F1
#
_cell.length_a   1.000
_cell.length_b   1.000
_cell.length_c   1.000
_cell.angle_alpha   90.00
_cell.angle_beta   90.00
_cell.angle_gamma   90.00
#
_symmetry.space_group_name_H-M   'P 1'
#
loop_
_entity.id
_entity.type
_entity.pdbx_description
1 polymer ?
#
loop_
_entity_poly.entity_id
_entity_poly.type
_entity_poly.pdbx_seq_one_letter_code
_entity_poly.pdbx_strand_id
1 'polypeptide(L)'
;MVASRYIFLALAAVASTVAAAPEKSTERDDQPKLWALLAAGSNGYFNYRHQADICHAYHVLHNHGIPDERIVVMMFDDIANSSTNPTPGVVINHPKGNDVYKGVPKDYTRDLVTPQNFLDILQGKKVKGGQRESDSQRAKGPHLCQLRGSRSTWSARIS
;
A
#
# COMPACT_ATOMS: atom_id res chain seq x y z
N MET A 1 -42.67 -79.60 -6.30
CA MET A 1 -41.65 -79.05 -5.37
C MET A 1 -42.06 -77.63 -5.04
N VAL A 2 -42.38 -77.38 -3.76
CA VAL A 2 -42.76 -76.06 -3.25
C VAL A 2 -41.49 -75.31 -2.87
N ALA A 3 -41.34 -74.07 -3.34
CA ALA A 3 -40.74 -72.98 -2.58
C ALA A 3 -41.22 -71.66 -3.23
N SER A 4 -41.99 -70.77 -2.56
CA SER A 4 -41.56 -69.98 -1.38
C SER A 4 -40.45 -69.02 -1.83
N ARG A 5 -40.53 -67.69 -1.74
CA ARG A 5 -41.34 -66.77 -0.94
C ARG A 5 -40.85 -65.34 -1.28
N TYR A 6 -41.69 -64.34 -1.04
CA TYR A 6 -41.33 -62.94 -0.71
C TYR A 6 -40.84 -62.01 -1.82
N ILE A 7 -41.70 -61.07 -2.25
CA ILE A 7 -42.09 -59.78 -1.62
C ILE A 7 -41.19 -58.66 -2.15
N PHE A 8 -41.87 -57.77 -2.87
CA PHE A 8 -41.51 -56.41 -3.24
C PHE A 8 -40.57 -55.73 -2.24
N LEU A 9 -39.48 -55.16 -2.74
CA LEU A 9 -38.92 -53.91 -2.24
C LEU A 9 -38.11 -53.28 -3.39
N ALA A 10 -38.80 -52.48 -4.21
CA ALA A 10 -38.14 -51.54 -5.09
C ALA A 10 -37.52 -50.45 -4.22
N LEU A 11 -36.23 -50.57 -3.91
CA LEU A 11 -35.49 -49.51 -3.25
C LEU A 11 -34.96 -48.56 -4.34
N ALA A 12 -35.77 -47.55 -4.68
CA ALA A 12 -35.28 -46.43 -5.48
C ALA A 12 -34.27 -45.64 -4.63
N ALA A 13 -32.99 -45.86 -4.86
CA ALA A 13 -31.93 -45.03 -4.30
C ALA A 13 -32.00 -43.65 -4.97
N VAL A 14 -32.60 -42.67 -4.30
CA VAL A 14 -32.50 -41.26 -4.71
C VAL A 14 -31.09 -40.79 -4.36
N ALA A 15 -30.18 -40.90 -5.31
CA ALA A 15 -28.87 -40.28 -5.23
C ALA A 15 -29.04 -38.77 -5.48
N SER A 16 -29.26 -37.99 -4.41
CA SER A 16 -29.18 -36.54 -4.47
C SER A 16 -27.73 -36.14 -4.74
N THR A 17 -27.40 -35.86 -6.00
CA THR A 17 -26.14 -35.21 -6.36
C THR A 17 -26.18 -33.78 -5.84
N VAL A 18 -25.53 -33.51 -4.70
CA VAL A 18 -25.18 -32.15 -4.32
C VAL A 18 -24.01 -31.76 -5.21
N ALA A 19 -24.31 -31.09 -6.33
CA ALA A 19 -23.29 -30.38 -7.08
C ALA A 19 -22.76 -29.26 -6.17
N ALA A 20 -21.61 -29.50 -5.53
CA ALA A 20 -20.85 -28.46 -4.87
C ALA A 20 -20.40 -27.47 -5.95
N ALA A 21 -21.20 -26.42 -6.16
CA ALA A 21 -20.79 -25.27 -6.93
C ALA A 21 -19.53 -24.68 -6.27
N PRO A 22 -18.57 -24.16 -7.04
CA PRO A 22 -17.47 -23.44 -6.46
C PRO A 22 -18.03 -22.22 -5.75
N GLU A 23 -18.03 -22.25 -4.41
CA GLU A 23 -18.20 -21.08 -3.56
C GLU A 23 -17.09 -20.11 -3.96
N LYS A 24 -17.40 -19.17 -4.85
CA LYS A 24 -16.56 -18.02 -5.12
C LYS A 24 -16.60 -17.21 -3.84
N SER A 25 -15.69 -17.49 -2.92
CA SER A 25 -15.49 -16.69 -1.73
C SER A 25 -15.27 -15.26 -2.21
N THR A 26 -16.31 -14.43 -2.03
CA THR A 26 -16.14 -12.99 -2.05
C THR A 26 -15.33 -12.67 -0.80
N GLU A 27 -14.00 -12.82 -0.90
CA GLU A 27 -13.05 -12.11 -0.06
C GLU A 27 -13.46 -10.63 -0.15
N ARG A 28 -14.21 -10.19 0.86
CA ARG A 28 -14.61 -8.79 0.98
C ARG A 28 -13.34 -7.99 1.23
N ASP A 29 -13.21 -6.86 0.54
CA ASP A 29 -12.23 -5.78 0.79
C ASP A 29 -12.48 -5.10 2.16
N ASP A 30 -12.88 -5.88 3.17
CA ASP A 30 -13.31 -5.52 4.54
C ASP A 30 -12.19 -5.75 5.57
N GLN A 31 -11.01 -6.23 5.16
CA GLN A 31 -9.85 -6.27 6.06
C GLN A 31 -9.34 -4.85 6.33
N PRO A 32 -8.98 -4.51 7.58
CA PRO A 32 -8.48 -3.17 7.90
C PRO A 32 -7.22 -2.85 7.09
N LYS A 33 -7.26 -1.75 6.36
CA LYS A 33 -6.16 -1.30 5.49
C LYS A 33 -5.14 -0.55 6.34
N LEU A 34 -3.92 -1.06 6.45
CA LEU A 34 -2.82 -0.37 7.12
C LEU A 34 -2.24 0.72 6.20
N TRP A 35 -2.07 1.92 6.77
CA TRP A 35 -1.46 3.09 6.12
C TRP A 35 -0.31 3.60 6.97
N ALA A 36 0.71 4.16 6.33
CA ALA A 36 1.85 4.76 7.01
C ALA A 36 2.21 6.11 6.42
N LEU A 37 2.57 7.05 7.28
CA LEU A 37 3.22 8.31 6.92
C LEU A 37 4.60 8.34 7.59
N LEU A 38 5.66 8.31 6.77
CA LEU A 38 7.04 8.38 7.20
C LEU A 38 7.56 9.80 6.95
N ALA A 39 8.09 10.46 7.99
CA ALA A 39 8.50 11.85 7.91
C ALA A 39 9.87 12.10 8.52
N ALA A 40 10.82 12.63 7.73
CA ALA A 40 12.09 13.15 8.22
C ALA A 40 12.01 14.69 8.28
N GLY A 41 12.02 15.24 9.50
CA GLY A 41 11.82 16.68 9.75
C GLY A 41 13.08 17.56 9.64
N SER A 42 14.18 17.04 9.09
CA SER A 42 15.45 17.76 9.01
C SER A 42 16.20 17.45 7.72
N ASN A 43 17.09 18.35 7.33
CA ASN A 43 17.92 18.25 6.13
C ASN A 43 19.41 18.45 6.46
N GLY A 44 20.24 18.38 5.42
CA GLY A 44 21.69 18.50 5.49
C GLY A 44 22.37 17.20 5.91
N TYR A 45 23.58 16.98 5.38
CA TYR A 45 24.34 15.74 5.61
C TYR A 45 24.64 15.47 7.10
N PHE A 46 24.71 16.49 7.94
CA PHE A 46 24.84 16.31 9.40
C PHE A 46 23.64 15.58 10.04
N ASN A 47 22.45 15.69 9.43
CA ASN A 47 21.23 15.02 9.86
C ASN A 47 20.91 13.77 9.05
N TYR A 48 21.92 13.18 8.40
CA TYR A 48 21.83 11.96 7.61
C TYR A 48 20.92 10.89 8.24
N ARG A 49 21.09 10.63 9.55
CA ARG A 49 20.38 9.60 10.31
C ARG A 49 18.86 9.68 10.16
N HIS A 50 18.27 10.89 10.14
CA HIS A 50 16.82 11.02 10.11
C HIS A 50 16.22 10.58 8.77
N GLN A 51 16.94 10.80 7.65
CA GLN A 51 16.51 10.32 6.33
C GLN A 51 16.84 8.84 6.13
N ALA A 52 17.96 8.36 6.68
CA ALA A 52 18.31 6.94 6.65
C ALA A 52 17.29 6.09 7.45
N ASP A 53 16.81 6.59 8.60
CA ASP A 53 15.82 5.91 9.45
C ASP A 53 14.50 5.70 8.73
N ILE A 54 13.96 6.73 8.07
CA ILE A 54 12.69 6.59 7.32
C ILE A 54 12.84 5.72 6.07
N CYS A 55 14.00 5.75 5.41
CA CYS A 55 14.30 4.90 4.26
C CYS A 55 14.33 3.43 4.70
N HIS A 56 14.94 3.15 5.85
CA HIS A 56 14.91 1.84 6.47
C HIS A 56 13.50 1.42 6.87
N ALA A 57 12.73 2.31 7.51
CA ALA A 57 11.35 2.05 7.89
C ALA A 57 10.44 1.76 6.69
N TYR A 58 10.65 2.44 5.55
CA TYR A 58 9.96 2.13 4.29
C TYR A 58 10.18 0.68 3.89
N HIS A 59 11.44 0.21 3.86
CA HIS A 59 11.73 -1.17 3.49
C HIS A 59 11.13 -2.17 4.49
N VAL A 60 11.12 -1.87 5.79
CA VAL A 60 10.43 -2.70 6.78
C VAL A 60 8.94 -2.83 6.40
N LEU A 61 8.25 -1.72 6.17
CA LEU A 61 6.82 -1.73 5.83
C LEU A 61 6.53 -2.42 4.49
N HIS A 62 7.30 -2.09 3.45
CA HIS A 62 7.18 -2.67 2.11
C HIS A 62 7.40 -4.19 2.14
N ASN A 63 8.45 -4.65 2.81
CA ASN A 63 8.77 -6.08 2.91
C ASN A 63 7.73 -6.87 3.73
N HIS A 64 6.95 -6.21 4.60
CA HIS A 64 5.83 -6.82 5.32
C HIS A 64 4.50 -6.75 4.55
N GLY A 65 4.52 -6.38 3.26
CA GLY A 65 3.38 -6.46 2.36
C GLY A 65 2.48 -5.23 2.34
N ILE A 66 2.91 -4.10 2.92
CA ILE A 66 2.19 -2.84 2.75
C ILE A 66 2.53 -2.28 1.37
N PRO A 67 1.54 -2.06 0.49
CA PRO A 67 1.80 -1.58 -0.86
C PRO A 67 2.25 -0.11 -0.85
N ASP A 68 3.08 0.30 -1.81
CA ASP A 68 3.65 1.67 -1.89
C ASP A 68 2.57 2.76 -1.95
N GLU A 69 1.42 2.46 -2.55
CA GLU A 69 0.24 3.35 -2.55
C GLU A 69 -0.22 3.75 -1.13
N ARG A 70 0.12 2.96 -0.11
CA ARG A 70 -0.28 3.18 1.29
C ARG A 70 0.86 3.61 2.21
N ILE A 71 2.08 3.78 1.68
CA ILE A 71 3.22 4.32 2.41
C ILE A 71 3.55 5.68 1.83
N VAL A 72 3.22 6.75 2.57
CA VAL A 72 3.54 8.12 2.17
C VAL A 72 4.89 8.51 2.79
N VAL A 73 5.81 8.99 1.97
CA VAL A 73 7.15 9.39 2.41
C VAL A 73 7.38 10.89 2.23
N MET A 74 7.72 11.56 3.32
CA MET A 74 8.07 12.98 3.35
C MET A 74 9.49 13.17 3.86
N MET A 75 10.41 13.60 2.99
CA MET A 75 11.83 13.75 3.34
C MET A 75 12.55 14.73 2.43
N PHE A 76 13.60 15.38 2.91
CA PHE A 76 14.20 16.47 2.14
C PHE A 76 14.90 16.02 0.85
N ASP A 77 15.39 14.77 0.80
CA ASP A 77 16.01 14.13 -0.37
C ASP A 77 17.33 14.79 -0.83
N ASP A 78 18.14 15.25 0.13
CA ASP A 78 19.43 15.92 -0.10
C ASP A 78 20.64 15.10 0.33
N ILE A 79 20.43 13.89 0.85
CA ILE A 79 21.50 13.05 1.42
C ILE A 79 22.18 12.19 0.37
N ALA A 80 21.42 11.44 -0.45
CA ALA A 80 21.98 10.46 -1.37
C ALA A 80 22.93 11.09 -2.39
N ASN A 81 22.60 12.28 -2.88
CA ASN A 81 23.39 13.03 -3.86
C ASN A 81 24.19 14.19 -3.24
N SER A 82 24.38 14.19 -1.91
CA SER A 82 25.20 15.20 -1.25
C SER A 82 26.65 15.11 -1.72
N SER A 83 27.33 16.25 -1.89
CA SER A 83 28.77 16.28 -2.19
C SER A 83 29.63 15.68 -1.07
N THR A 84 29.09 15.62 0.15
CA THR A 84 29.75 15.02 1.32
C THR A 84 29.50 13.51 1.40
N ASN A 85 28.59 12.94 0.59
CA ASN A 85 28.34 11.51 0.57
C ASN A 85 29.47 10.79 -0.19
N PRO A 86 30.29 9.93 0.48
CA PRO A 86 31.36 9.20 -0.20
C PRO A 86 30.84 8.17 -1.21
N THR A 87 29.58 7.76 -1.09
CA THR A 87 28.92 6.79 -1.98
C THR A 87 27.65 7.41 -2.58
N PRO A 88 27.77 8.20 -3.67
CA PRO A 88 26.64 8.87 -4.29
C PRO A 88 25.52 7.90 -4.66
N GLY A 89 24.28 8.29 -4.38
CA GLY A 89 23.08 7.49 -4.64
C GLY A 89 22.80 6.39 -3.62
N VAL A 90 23.70 6.14 -2.66
CA VAL A 90 23.56 5.12 -1.62
C VAL A 90 23.33 5.77 -0.26
N VAL A 91 22.37 5.24 0.49
CA VAL A 91 22.14 5.58 1.90
C VAL A 91 22.09 4.29 2.70
N ILE A 92 22.95 4.15 3.69
CA ILE A 92 22.96 3.04 4.68
C ILE A 92 22.40 3.53 6.02
N ASN A 93 21.66 2.69 6.77
CA ASN A 93 21.14 3.05 8.11
C ASN A 93 21.91 2.41 9.29
N HIS A 94 22.89 1.54 9.02
CA HIS A 94 23.79 1.00 10.04
C HIS A 94 25.14 0.67 9.41
N PRO A 95 26.22 0.54 10.22
CA PRO A 95 27.53 0.18 9.69
C PRO A 95 27.48 -1.11 8.87
N LYS A 96 28.08 -1.07 7.67
CA LYS A 96 28.09 -2.18 6.70
C LYS A 96 26.69 -2.67 6.30
N GLY A 97 25.67 -1.82 6.41
CA GLY A 97 24.32 -2.11 5.97
C GLY A 97 24.15 -2.02 4.46
N ASN A 98 23.02 -2.54 4.00
CA ASN A 98 22.60 -2.42 2.60
C ASN A 98 22.10 -1.00 2.31
N ASP A 99 22.04 -0.68 1.01
CA ASP A 99 21.39 0.55 0.54
C ASP A 99 19.89 0.52 0.90
N VAL A 100 19.44 1.52 1.64
CA VAL A 100 18.04 1.77 1.99
C VAL A 100 17.42 2.88 1.14
N TYR A 101 18.17 3.54 0.26
CA TYR A 101 17.65 4.65 -0.54
C TYR A 101 16.81 4.19 -1.74
N LYS A 102 17.26 3.11 -2.38
CA LYS A 102 16.67 2.63 -3.63
C LYS A 102 15.24 2.15 -3.45
N GLY A 103 14.35 2.65 -4.29
CA GLY A 103 12.93 2.24 -4.31
C GLY A 103 12.04 3.02 -3.34
N VAL A 104 12.61 3.81 -2.42
CA VAL A 104 11.83 4.66 -1.52
C VAL A 104 11.07 5.74 -2.33
N PRO A 105 9.73 5.83 -2.20
CA PRO A 105 8.93 6.87 -2.83
C PRO A 105 9.36 8.27 -2.41
N LYS A 106 9.23 9.24 -3.33
CA LYS A 106 9.62 10.65 -3.13
C LYS A 106 8.39 11.56 -3.15
N ASP A 107 7.38 11.21 -2.36
CA ASP A 107 6.06 11.85 -2.45
C ASP A 107 6.11 13.35 -2.18
N TYR A 108 6.84 13.74 -1.13
CA TYR A 108 7.03 15.13 -0.70
C TYR A 108 8.48 15.38 -0.32
N THR A 109 9.18 16.17 -1.15
CA THR A 109 10.60 16.48 -0.96
C THR A 109 10.88 17.97 -0.82
N ARG A 110 12.03 18.31 -0.24
CA ARG A 110 12.53 19.69 -0.09
C ARG A 110 11.48 20.61 0.54
N ASP A 111 11.06 21.66 -0.17
CA ASP A 111 10.13 22.69 0.29
C ASP A 111 8.71 22.17 0.58
N LEU A 112 8.42 20.93 0.19
CA LEU A 112 7.16 20.26 0.52
C LEU A 112 7.17 19.60 1.90
N VAL A 113 8.33 19.48 2.54
CA VAL A 113 8.48 18.97 3.91
C VAL A 113 8.12 20.09 4.89
N THR A 114 6.82 20.31 5.09
CA THR A 114 6.31 21.36 5.98
C THR A 114 5.33 20.79 7.01
N PRO A 115 5.20 21.41 8.20
CA PRO A 115 4.19 21.02 9.18
C PRO A 115 2.77 21.06 8.63
N GLN A 116 2.47 22.05 7.78
CA GLN A 116 1.15 22.18 7.16
C GLN A 116 0.84 20.99 6.23
N ASN A 117 1.77 20.63 5.35
CA ASN A 117 1.60 19.48 4.46
C ASN A 117 1.49 18.16 5.25
N PHE A 118 2.27 18.00 6.32
CA PHE A 118 2.17 16.85 7.20
C PHE A 118 0.75 16.70 7.78
N LEU A 119 0.17 17.79 8.30
CA LEU A 119 -1.20 17.80 8.83
C LEU A 119 -2.24 17.56 7.73
N ASP A 120 -2.06 18.15 6.55
CA ASP A 120 -2.97 17.97 5.42
C ASP A 120 -2.98 16.51 4.95
N ILE A 121 -1.81 15.84 4.92
CA ILE A 121 -1.70 14.40 4.59
C ILE A 121 -2.46 13.55 5.60
N LEU A 122 -2.28 13.80 6.90
CA LEU A 122 -3.01 13.08 7.95
C LEU A 122 -4.53 13.25 7.84
N GLN A 123 -4.98 14.41 7.35
CA GLN A 123 -6.39 14.71 7.12
C GLN A 123 -6.91 14.20 5.77
N GLY A 124 -6.07 13.56 4.95
CA GLY A 124 -6.43 13.11 3.60
C GLY A 124 -6.67 14.27 2.62
N LYS A 125 -6.17 15.47 2.93
CA LYS A 125 -6.28 16.64 2.06
C LYS A 125 -5.24 16.58 0.95
N LYS A 126 -5.58 17.20 -0.18
CA LYS A 126 -4.68 17.33 -1.31
C LYS A 126 -3.62 18.39 -1.01
N VAL A 127 -2.35 18.00 -1.05
CA VAL A 127 -1.20 18.90 -1.01
C VAL A 127 -0.82 19.30 -2.44
N LYS A 128 -0.53 20.58 -2.67
CA LYS A 128 -0.12 21.09 -3.98
C LYS A 128 1.36 20.82 -4.22
N GLY A 129 1.72 20.35 -5.41
CA GLY A 129 3.11 20.19 -5.85
C GLY A 129 3.78 18.87 -5.43
N GLY A 130 3.12 18.01 -4.65
CA GLY A 130 3.61 16.66 -4.34
C GLY A 130 3.54 15.73 -5.54
N GLN A 131 4.45 14.76 -5.65
CA GLN A 131 4.51 13.87 -6.82
C GLN A 131 3.23 13.02 -6.98
N ARG A 132 2.56 12.67 -5.88
CA ARG A 132 1.25 11.98 -5.89
C ARG A 132 0.11 12.78 -6.54
N GLU A 133 0.24 14.10 -6.67
CA GLU A 133 -0.69 14.89 -7.47
C GLU A 133 -0.70 14.44 -8.93
N SER A 134 0.49 14.12 -9.48
CA SER A 134 0.64 13.70 -10.87
C SER A 134 0.13 12.27 -11.10
N ASP A 135 0.30 11.35 -10.15
CA ASP A 135 -0.15 9.96 -10.29
C ASP A 135 -1.68 9.81 -10.17
N SER A 136 -2.33 10.61 -9.33
CA SER A 136 -3.79 10.68 -9.27
C SER A 136 -4.42 11.20 -10.58
N GLN A 137 -3.69 12.04 -11.33
CA GLN A 137 -4.10 12.52 -12.65
C GLN A 137 -3.71 11.54 -13.77
N ARG A 138 -2.57 10.84 -13.64
CA ARG A 138 -2.09 9.81 -14.58
C ARG A 138 -2.97 8.57 -14.61
N ALA A 139 -3.62 8.23 -13.50
CA ALA A 139 -4.68 7.21 -13.47
C ALA A 139 -5.92 7.59 -14.33
N LYS A 140 -6.00 8.82 -14.86
CA LYS A 140 -7.04 9.29 -15.79
C LYS A 140 -6.55 9.33 -17.24
N GLY A 141 -5.86 8.29 -17.70
CA GLY A 141 -5.45 8.12 -19.10
C GLY A 141 -6.64 7.97 -20.08
N PRO A 142 -6.41 8.13 -21.40
CA PRO A 142 -7.41 8.53 -22.40
C PRO A 142 -8.49 7.49 -22.78
N HIS A 143 -8.68 6.42 -22.00
CA HIS A 143 -9.56 5.31 -22.37
C HIS A 143 -10.66 4.91 -21.39
N LEU A 144 -10.98 5.71 -20.37
CA LEU A 144 -12.17 5.42 -19.55
C LEU A 144 -13.19 6.56 -19.52
N CYS A 145 -14.33 6.21 -20.12
CA CYS A 145 -15.66 6.78 -20.04
C CYS A 145 -15.92 7.57 -18.75
N GLN A 146 -16.45 8.79 -18.94
CA GLN A 146 -17.01 9.63 -17.90
C GLN A 146 -18.15 8.90 -17.17
N LEU A 147 -17.86 8.26 -16.04
CA LEU A 147 -18.88 8.01 -15.04
C LEU A 147 -18.89 9.20 -14.07
N ARG A 148 -19.82 10.11 -14.36
CA ARG A 148 -20.31 11.13 -13.43
C ARG A 148 -20.62 10.49 -12.07
N GLY A 149 -20.16 11.16 -11.03
CA GLY A 149 -20.88 11.24 -9.76
C GLY A 149 -20.52 10.18 -8.73
N SER A 150 -19.42 10.40 -8.00
CA SER A 150 -19.44 10.21 -6.55
C SER A 150 -18.27 10.96 -5.94
N ARG A 151 -18.57 11.84 -4.99
CA ARG A 151 -17.59 12.57 -4.19
C ARG A 151 -16.97 11.57 -3.22
N SER A 152 -15.86 10.93 -3.59
CA SER A 152 -15.02 10.22 -2.63
C SER A 152 -14.03 11.22 -2.03
N THR A 153 -14.52 12.01 -1.08
CA THR A 153 -13.69 12.69 -0.10
C THR A 153 -12.93 11.63 0.71
N TRP A 154 -11.61 11.73 0.76
CA TRP A 154 -10.78 10.98 1.70
C TRP A 154 -11.24 11.35 3.11
N SER A 155 -12.04 10.49 3.74
CA SER A 155 -12.32 10.57 5.17
C SER A 155 -11.51 9.47 5.82
N ALA A 156 -10.34 9.83 6.32
CA ALA A 156 -9.61 9.00 7.27
C ALA A 156 -10.43 8.98 8.57
N ARG A 157 -11.29 7.97 8.73
CA ARG A 157 -11.87 7.63 10.02
C ARG A 157 -10.84 6.77 10.73
N ILE A 158 -10.05 7.39 11.61
CA ILE A 158 -9.36 6.67 12.67
C ILE A 158 -10.45 6.37 13.69
N SER A 159 -10.87 5.10 13.77
CA SER A 159 -11.75 4.58 14.83
C SER A 159 -10.93 3.94 15.93
#